data_AF-A0A560HEC3-F1
#
_entry.id   AF-A0A560HEC3-F1
#
_cell.length_a   1.000
_cell.length_b   1.000
_cell.length_c   1.000
_cell.angle_alpha   90.00
_cell.angle_beta   90.00
_cell.angle_gamma   90.00
#
_symmetry.space_group_name_H-M   'P 1'
#
loop_
_entity.id
_entity.type
_entity.pdbx_description
1 polymer ?
#
loop_
_entity_poly.entity_id
_entity_poly.type
_entity_poly.pdbx_seq_one_letter_code
_entity_poly.pdbx_strand_id
1 'polypeptide(L)'
;MPRPVKPPKAAPPRHRSLSRWPNWTRWIGPGLVLAAVVLGVWGIVGRSLTASPDPAVPTLASIGGPFALTDQDGRAVTDKTYAGKTLMVMFGYTNCPDVCPTGLASMSVILDALGPDADRVQGLFITVDPARDTVAVLKDYMANFNPHIVALTGTPAQVAQAAASYKVLYRKVAADGTPLAADAHPADYGMDHNAAIFLMGPDGHLKSTINPFEPPATAEGKVRHALGLPVAVN
;
A
#
# COMPACT_ATOMS: atom_id res chain seq x y z
N MET A 1 24.13 -13.48 110.45
CA MET A 1 24.07 -14.95 110.62
C MET A 1 24.46 -15.63 109.32
N PRO A 2 25.20 -16.75 109.42
CA PRO A 2 25.76 -17.53 108.31
C PRO A 2 24.72 -18.48 107.70
N ARG A 3 25.01 -19.03 106.49
CA ARG A 3 24.81 -20.44 106.09
C ARG A 3 25.47 -20.73 104.73
N PRO A 4 25.84 -21.99 104.46
CA PRO A 4 27.06 -22.33 103.71
C PRO A 4 26.88 -22.35 102.18
N VAL A 5 27.99 -22.08 101.49
CA VAL A 5 28.12 -22.11 100.03
C VAL A 5 28.29 -23.56 99.53
N LYS A 6 27.62 -23.87 98.43
CA LYS A 6 27.41 -25.20 97.81
C LYS A 6 28.68 -25.74 97.11
N PRO A 7 28.92 -27.07 97.07
CA PRO A 7 30.12 -27.70 96.49
C PRO A 7 30.15 -27.68 94.94
N PRO A 8 31.33 -27.86 94.32
CA PRO A 8 31.51 -27.73 92.88
C PRO A 8 31.02 -28.98 92.13
N LYS A 9 30.41 -28.79 90.95
CA LYS A 9 30.00 -29.88 90.06
C LYS A 9 30.82 -29.88 88.77
N ALA A 10 31.21 -31.10 88.37
CA ALA A 10 32.22 -31.46 87.38
C ALA A 10 31.99 -30.92 85.96
N ALA A 11 33.10 -30.77 85.22
CA ALA A 11 33.13 -30.32 83.84
C ALA A 11 32.52 -31.35 82.86
N PRO A 12 31.62 -30.93 81.95
CA PRO A 12 31.11 -31.79 80.89
C PRO A 12 32.10 -31.98 79.72
N PRO A 13 31.95 -33.06 78.91
CA PRO A 13 32.94 -33.52 77.95
C PRO A 13 33.09 -32.61 76.72
N ARG A 14 34.29 -32.61 76.14
CA ARG A 14 34.63 -31.87 74.90
C ARG A 14 33.76 -32.35 73.74
N HIS A 15 32.82 -31.51 73.31
CA HIS A 15 32.04 -31.74 72.10
C HIS A 15 32.95 -31.65 70.87
N ARG A 16 33.06 -32.75 70.16
CA ARG A 16 33.77 -32.87 68.88
C ARG A 16 33.09 -31.94 67.88
N SER A 17 33.84 -30.99 67.32
CA SER A 17 33.45 -30.07 66.26
C SER A 17 32.68 -30.79 65.15
N LEU A 18 31.36 -30.58 65.08
CA LEU A 18 30.58 -30.91 63.90
C LEU A 18 30.92 -29.86 62.84
N SER A 19 31.41 -30.37 61.71
CA SER A 19 31.92 -29.66 60.53
C SER A 19 31.24 -28.31 60.29
N ARG A 20 32.00 -27.22 60.39
CA ARG A 20 31.65 -25.96 59.72
C ARG A 20 31.58 -26.25 58.22
N TRP A 21 30.37 -26.32 57.68
CA TRP A 21 30.20 -26.37 56.23
C TRP A 21 30.78 -25.08 55.63
N PRO A 22 31.51 -25.18 54.51
CA PRO A 22 32.24 -24.02 54.02
C PRO A 22 31.29 -23.01 53.39
N ASN A 23 31.56 -21.74 53.64
CA ASN A 23 30.66 -20.58 53.47
C ASN A 23 30.15 -20.34 52.04
N TRP A 24 30.62 -21.10 51.04
CA TRP A 24 30.30 -20.94 49.63
C TRP A 24 28.89 -21.45 49.28
N THR A 25 28.29 -22.34 50.07
CA THR A 25 26.92 -22.82 49.85
C THR A 25 25.85 -21.74 50.02
N ARG A 26 26.17 -20.61 50.69
CA ARG A 26 25.27 -19.46 50.83
C ARG A 26 25.10 -18.64 49.55
N TRP A 27 25.94 -18.82 48.54
CA TRP A 27 25.92 -18.03 47.30
C TRP A 27 25.34 -18.78 46.09
N ILE A 28 25.09 -20.09 46.22
CA ILE A 28 24.57 -20.93 45.13
C ILE A 28 23.13 -20.54 44.76
N GLY A 29 22.29 -20.20 45.75
CA GLY A 29 20.91 -19.77 45.54
C GLY A 29 20.77 -18.47 44.72
N PRO A 30 21.34 -17.33 45.16
CA PRO A 30 21.20 -16.06 44.43
C PRO A 30 21.88 -16.06 43.06
N GLY A 31 22.99 -16.80 42.88
CA GLY A 31 23.67 -16.91 41.58
C GLY A 31 22.83 -17.61 40.50
N LEU A 32 22.08 -18.65 40.87
CA LEU A 32 21.19 -19.37 39.94
C LEU A 32 19.98 -18.54 39.53
N VAL A 33 19.43 -17.74 40.46
CA VAL A 33 18.31 -16.83 40.15
C VAL A 33 18.76 -15.73 39.18
N LEU A 34 19.95 -15.16 39.39
CA LEU A 34 20.50 -14.12 38.51
C LEU A 34 20.79 -14.67 37.11
N ALA A 35 21.35 -15.88 37.01
CA ALA A 35 21.57 -16.55 35.73
C ALA A 35 20.24 -16.83 34.97
N ALA A 36 19.20 -17.27 35.68
CA ALA A 36 17.88 -17.50 35.09
C ALA A 36 17.22 -16.20 34.58
N VAL A 37 17.35 -15.10 35.31
CA VAL A 37 16.85 -13.78 34.88
C VAL A 37 17.61 -13.29 33.65
N VAL A 38 18.93 -13.39 33.64
CA VAL A 38 19.75 -12.99 32.49
C VAL A 38 19.38 -13.81 31.25
N LEU A 39 19.22 -15.13 31.38
CA LEU A 39 18.80 -16.00 30.28
C LEU A 39 17.37 -15.70 29.80
N GLY A 40 16.45 -15.38 30.72
CA GLY A 40 15.08 -14.96 30.36
C GLY A 40 15.05 -13.65 29.59
N VAL A 41 15.81 -12.64 30.03
CA VAL A 41 15.93 -11.34 29.35
C VAL A 41 16.62 -11.51 27.98
N TRP A 42 17.67 -12.34 27.89
CA TRP A 42 18.31 -12.64 26.61
C TRP A 42 17.40 -13.39 25.64
N GLY A 43 16.56 -14.31 26.13
CA GLY A 43 15.55 -14.99 25.31
C GLY A 43 14.48 -14.05 24.76
N ILE A 44 14.04 -13.06 25.57
CA ILE A 44 13.05 -12.07 25.17
C ILE A 44 13.66 -11.07 24.17
N VAL A 45 14.84 -10.51 24.47
CA VAL A 45 15.52 -9.54 23.60
C VAL A 45 15.98 -10.20 22.30
N GLY A 46 16.48 -11.44 22.37
CA GLY A 46 16.86 -12.24 21.21
C GLY A 46 15.69 -12.48 20.25
N ARG A 47 14.50 -12.82 20.78
CA ARG A 47 13.28 -12.98 19.95
C ARG A 47 12.85 -11.70 19.26
N SER A 48 13.05 -10.54 19.88
CA SER A 48 12.74 -9.24 19.28
C SER A 48 13.75 -8.84 18.19
N LEU A 49 14.99 -9.33 18.25
CA LEU A 49 16.03 -9.09 17.26
C LEU A 49 16.00 -10.08 16.09
N THR A 50 15.39 -11.25 16.26
CA THR A 50 15.18 -12.25 15.20
C THR A 50 13.76 -12.25 14.64
N ALA A 51 12.88 -11.37 15.13
CA ALA A 51 11.58 -11.15 14.52
C ALA A 51 11.82 -10.62 13.11
N SER A 52 11.48 -11.43 12.10
CA SER A 52 11.45 -10.96 10.72
C SER A 52 10.47 -9.79 10.63
N PRO A 53 10.78 -8.72 9.89
CA PRO A 53 9.80 -7.67 9.67
C PRO A 53 8.54 -8.33 9.08
N ASP A 54 7.38 -8.05 9.67
CA ASP A 54 6.10 -8.45 9.09
C ASP A 54 6.10 -8.07 7.61
N PRO A 55 5.55 -8.90 6.70
CA PRO A 55 5.36 -8.48 5.32
C PRO A 55 4.54 -7.20 5.38
N ALA A 56 5.16 -6.08 4.97
CA ALA A 56 4.60 -4.76 5.14
C ALA A 56 3.16 -4.77 4.64
N VAL A 57 2.20 -4.53 5.54
CA VAL A 57 0.82 -4.23 5.15
C VAL A 57 0.94 -3.07 4.16
N PRO A 58 0.54 -3.22 2.89
CA PRO A 58 0.73 -2.16 1.91
C PRO A 58 -0.08 -0.95 2.37
N THR A 59 0.62 0.02 2.95
CA THR A 59 0.04 1.31 3.30
C THR A 59 -0.44 1.98 2.00
N LEU A 60 -1.43 2.88 2.08
CA LEU A 60 -1.87 3.71 0.95
C LEU A 60 -0.71 4.46 0.25
N ALA A 61 0.43 4.61 0.92
CA ALA A 61 1.68 5.09 0.35
C ALA A 61 2.28 4.20 -0.77
N SER A 62 1.66 3.05 -1.07
CA SER A 62 2.12 2.09 -2.09
C SER A 62 1.24 2.03 -3.35
N ILE A 63 0.22 2.89 -3.48
CA ILE A 63 -0.55 3.02 -4.73
C ILE A 63 0.22 3.94 -5.68
N GLY A 64 0.43 3.46 -6.89
CA GLY A 64 1.28 4.10 -7.88
C GLY A 64 2.62 3.39 -8.01
N GLY A 65 3.33 3.66 -9.09
CA GLY A 65 4.61 3.02 -9.37
C GLY A 65 4.98 3.10 -10.84
N PRO A 66 6.16 2.60 -11.20
CA PRO A 66 6.63 2.66 -12.56
C PRO A 66 5.74 1.85 -13.49
N PHE A 67 5.60 2.34 -14.72
CA PHE A 67 4.97 1.64 -15.82
C PHE A 67 5.75 1.88 -17.11
N ALA A 68 5.61 0.96 -18.06
CA ALA A 68 6.16 1.08 -19.40
C ALA A 68 5.09 0.63 -20.39
N LEU A 69 4.45 1.60 -21.04
CA LEU A 69 3.29 1.42 -21.89
C LEU A 69 3.48 2.13 -23.23
N THR A 70 2.49 2.03 -24.11
CA THR A 70 2.42 2.71 -25.40
C THR A 70 1.20 3.62 -25.42
N ASP A 71 1.36 4.88 -25.83
CA ASP A 71 0.24 5.81 -25.97
C ASP A 71 -0.60 5.55 -27.24
N GLN A 72 -1.72 6.26 -27.38
CA GLN A 72 -2.61 6.12 -28.55
C GLN A 72 -2.01 6.66 -29.87
N ASP A 73 -0.81 7.23 -29.85
CA ASP A 73 -0.06 7.60 -31.06
C ASP A 73 1.08 6.63 -31.38
N GLY A 74 1.23 5.56 -30.60
CA GLY A 74 2.26 4.54 -30.79
C GLY A 74 3.62 4.87 -30.17
N ARG A 75 3.70 5.89 -29.30
CA ARG A 75 4.95 6.24 -28.60
C ARG A 75 5.07 5.44 -27.31
N ALA A 76 6.29 4.98 -27.03
CA ALA A 76 6.61 4.38 -25.74
C ALA A 76 6.65 5.45 -24.65
N VAL A 77 5.92 5.22 -23.56
CA VAL A 77 5.81 6.14 -22.42
C VAL A 77 6.00 5.41 -21.10
N THR A 78 6.40 6.19 -20.09
CA THR A 78 6.59 5.72 -18.71
C THR A 78 5.99 6.73 -17.74
N ASP A 79 5.94 6.39 -16.45
CA ASP A 79 5.61 7.34 -15.39
C ASP A 79 6.47 8.62 -15.46
N LYS A 80 7.74 8.47 -15.83
CA LYS A 80 8.69 9.60 -15.98
C LYS A 80 8.38 10.50 -17.16
N THR A 81 7.65 10.02 -18.17
CA THR A 81 7.23 10.84 -19.31
C THR A 81 6.33 12.01 -18.85
N TYR A 82 5.63 11.84 -17.72
CA TYR A 82 4.71 12.82 -17.16
C TYR A 82 5.23 13.45 -15.86
N ALA A 83 6.53 13.33 -15.58
CA ALA A 83 7.13 13.87 -14.37
C ALA A 83 6.87 15.37 -14.21
N GLY A 84 6.62 15.81 -12.97
CA GLY A 84 6.31 17.21 -12.65
C GLY A 84 4.84 17.60 -12.87
N LYS A 85 4.01 16.72 -13.43
CA LYS A 85 2.55 16.92 -13.52
C LYS A 85 1.82 16.14 -12.45
N THR A 86 0.65 16.64 -12.06
CA THR A 86 -0.35 15.86 -11.33
C THR A 86 -1.04 14.92 -12.32
N LEU A 87 -1.16 13.63 -11.99
CA LEU A 87 -1.78 12.65 -12.89
C LEU A 87 -3.18 12.28 -12.39
N MET A 88 -4.15 12.29 -13.30
CA MET A 88 -5.45 11.64 -13.11
C MET A 88 -5.42 10.31 -13.86
N VAL A 89 -5.24 9.20 -13.14
CA VAL A 89 -5.07 7.87 -13.74
C VAL A 89 -6.34 7.07 -13.55
N MET A 90 -6.93 6.60 -14.65
CA MET A 90 -8.09 5.72 -14.63
C MET A 90 -7.76 4.43 -15.38
N PHE A 91 -8.14 3.29 -14.82
CA PHE A 91 -8.06 2.00 -15.49
C PHE A 91 -9.43 1.66 -16.08
N GLY A 92 -9.48 1.23 -17.35
CA GLY A 92 -10.74 0.96 -18.04
C GLY A 92 -10.56 0.23 -19.36
N TYR A 93 -11.59 0.21 -20.20
CA TYR A 93 -11.53 -0.37 -21.54
C TYR A 93 -12.58 0.25 -22.47
N THR A 94 -12.35 0.27 -23.79
CA THR A 94 -13.22 1.03 -24.71
C THR A 94 -14.62 0.45 -24.88
N ASN A 95 -14.78 -0.84 -24.62
CA ASN A 95 -16.07 -1.54 -24.71
C ASN A 95 -16.91 -1.44 -23.42
N CYS A 96 -16.49 -0.64 -22.44
CA CYS A 96 -17.25 -0.43 -21.22
C CYS A 96 -18.48 0.46 -21.51
N PRO A 97 -19.71 -0.01 -21.21
CA PRO A 97 -20.93 0.67 -21.65
C PRO A 97 -21.29 1.93 -20.85
N ASP A 98 -20.69 2.16 -19.67
CA ASP A 98 -21.17 3.21 -18.75
C ASP A 98 -20.03 3.93 -17.98
N VAL A 99 -19.34 3.23 -17.06
CA VAL A 99 -18.44 3.91 -16.11
C VAL A 99 -17.19 4.52 -16.75
N CYS A 100 -16.62 3.90 -17.80
CA CYS A 100 -15.44 4.47 -18.47
C CYS A 100 -15.75 5.77 -19.23
N PRO A 101 -16.76 5.84 -20.12
CA PRO A 101 -17.09 7.11 -20.77
C PRO A 101 -17.50 8.19 -19.76
N THR A 102 -18.21 7.81 -18.68
CA THR A 102 -18.54 8.74 -17.59
C THR A 102 -17.30 9.29 -16.89
N GLY A 103 -16.33 8.44 -16.56
CA GLY A 103 -15.06 8.85 -15.93
C GLY A 103 -14.24 9.79 -16.81
N LEU A 104 -14.14 9.50 -18.11
CA LEU A 104 -13.43 10.35 -19.07
C LEU A 104 -14.13 11.70 -19.29
N ALA A 105 -15.46 11.71 -19.31
CA ALA A 105 -16.24 12.95 -19.34
C ALA A 105 -16.01 13.78 -18.07
N SER A 106 -16.00 13.15 -16.89
CA SER A 106 -15.68 13.81 -15.62
C SER A 106 -14.28 14.43 -15.63
N MET A 107 -13.26 13.68 -16.07
CA MET A 107 -11.90 14.20 -16.25
C MET A 107 -11.87 15.39 -17.22
N SER A 108 -12.61 15.32 -18.32
CA SER A 108 -12.68 16.39 -19.32
C SER A 108 -13.26 17.68 -18.73
N VAL A 109 -14.38 17.57 -18.00
CA VAL A 109 -15.00 18.70 -17.30
C VAL A 109 -14.05 19.33 -16.28
N ILE A 110 -13.31 18.53 -15.52
CA ILE A 110 -12.32 19.03 -14.55
C ILE A 110 -11.20 19.79 -15.27
N LEU A 111 -10.65 19.21 -16.35
CA LEU A 111 -9.57 19.83 -17.13
C LEU A 111 -10.02 21.16 -17.75
N ASP A 112 -11.24 21.22 -18.30
CA ASP A 112 -11.81 22.45 -18.85
C ASP A 112 -11.98 23.53 -17.76
N ALA A 113 -12.45 23.14 -16.57
CA ALA A 113 -12.67 24.05 -15.44
C ALA A 113 -11.37 24.63 -14.85
N LEU A 114 -10.24 23.92 -14.98
CA LEU A 114 -8.94 24.41 -14.54
C LEU A 114 -8.38 25.53 -15.44
N GLY A 115 -8.85 25.64 -16.67
CA GLY A 115 -8.33 26.62 -17.63
C GLY A 115 -6.80 26.46 -17.80
N PRO A 116 -6.00 27.53 -17.67
CA PRO A 116 -4.54 27.44 -17.83
C PRO A 116 -3.83 26.48 -16.87
N ASP A 117 -4.41 26.21 -15.69
CA ASP A 117 -3.83 25.26 -14.74
C ASP A 117 -3.92 23.80 -15.23
N ALA A 118 -4.71 23.52 -16.26
CA ALA A 118 -4.82 22.19 -16.87
C ALA A 118 -3.48 21.69 -17.43
N ASP A 119 -2.55 22.57 -17.82
CA ASP A 119 -1.21 22.19 -18.29
C ASP A 119 -0.38 21.44 -17.24
N ARG A 120 -0.70 21.67 -15.95
CA ARG A 120 -0.08 21.03 -14.79
C ARG A 120 -0.68 19.66 -14.47
N VAL A 121 -1.75 19.27 -15.18
CA VAL A 121 -2.46 18.01 -15.01
C VAL A 121 -2.37 17.18 -16.28
N GLN A 122 -2.25 15.86 -16.11
CA GLN A 122 -2.30 14.90 -17.21
C GLN A 122 -3.36 13.85 -16.91
N GLY A 123 -4.34 13.70 -17.80
CA GLY A 123 -5.25 12.56 -17.77
C GLY A 123 -4.61 11.34 -18.41
N LEU A 124 -4.67 10.19 -17.74
CA LEU A 124 -4.19 8.90 -18.25
C LEU A 124 -5.32 7.87 -18.16
N PHE A 125 -5.72 7.32 -19.31
CA PHE A 125 -6.63 6.18 -19.42
C PHE A 125 -5.82 4.93 -19.73
N ILE A 126 -5.63 4.04 -18.76
CA ILE A 126 -4.86 2.81 -18.95
C ILE A 126 -5.82 1.66 -19.24
N THR A 127 -5.73 1.06 -20.42
CA THR A 127 -6.59 -0.09 -20.73
C THR A 127 -6.26 -1.29 -19.86
N VAL A 128 -7.29 -2.01 -19.39
CA VAL A 128 -7.17 -3.34 -18.79
C VAL A 128 -7.41 -4.47 -19.80
N ASP A 129 -7.72 -4.11 -21.05
CA ASP A 129 -8.06 -5.04 -22.13
C ASP A 129 -7.27 -4.76 -23.42
N PRO A 130 -5.94 -4.96 -23.39
CA PRO A 130 -5.08 -4.70 -24.54
C PRO A 130 -5.34 -5.61 -25.75
N ALA A 131 -6.17 -6.66 -25.61
CA ALA A 131 -6.52 -7.54 -26.71
C ALA A 131 -7.52 -6.88 -27.68
N ARG A 132 -8.37 -5.98 -27.19
CA ARG A 132 -9.34 -5.21 -28.00
C ARG A 132 -8.89 -3.75 -28.16
N ASP A 133 -8.28 -3.19 -27.14
CA ASP A 133 -7.89 -1.78 -27.08
C ASP A 133 -6.51 -1.55 -27.72
N THR A 134 -6.47 -1.69 -29.05
CA THR A 134 -5.29 -1.37 -29.86
C THR A 134 -5.03 0.14 -29.90
N VAL A 135 -3.82 0.55 -30.27
CA VAL A 135 -3.44 1.96 -30.45
C VAL A 135 -4.45 2.72 -31.33
N ALA A 136 -4.86 2.13 -32.45
CA ALA A 136 -5.82 2.75 -33.37
C ALA A 136 -7.21 2.91 -32.72
N VAL A 137 -7.72 1.87 -32.06
CA VAL A 137 -9.02 1.91 -31.36
C VAL A 137 -9.01 2.98 -30.26
N LEU A 138 -7.93 3.02 -29.47
CA LEU A 138 -7.79 4.03 -28.42
C LEU A 138 -7.70 5.44 -28.98
N LYS A 139 -7.03 5.64 -30.11
CA LYS A 139 -6.94 6.95 -30.76
C LYS A 139 -8.30 7.48 -31.19
N ASP A 140 -9.09 6.63 -31.85
CA ASP A 140 -10.44 6.98 -32.28
C ASP A 140 -11.36 7.21 -31.09
N TYR A 141 -11.23 6.39 -30.04
CA TYR A 141 -12.01 6.55 -28.82
C TYR A 141 -11.71 7.87 -28.09
N MET A 142 -10.41 8.23 -27.98
CA MET A 142 -9.96 9.46 -27.32
C MET A 142 -10.35 10.74 -28.06
N ALA A 143 -10.70 10.68 -29.35
CA ALA A 143 -11.13 11.84 -30.12
C ALA A 143 -12.41 12.52 -29.57
N ASN A 144 -13.16 11.84 -28.70
CA ASN A 144 -14.39 12.35 -28.09
C ASN A 144 -14.16 13.05 -26.74
N PHE A 145 -12.92 13.09 -26.23
CA PHE A 145 -12.61 13.58 -24.88
C PHE A 145 -11.56 14.70 -24.92
N ASN A 146 -11.31 15.33 -23.76
CA ASN A 146 -10.36 16.43 -23.66
C ASN A 146 -8.94 16.00 -24.11
N PRO A 147 -8.22 16.82 -24.90
CA PRO A 147 -6.91 16.47 -25.47
C PRO A 147 -5.78 16.32 -24.45
N HIS A 148 -5.96 16.77 -23.21
CA HIS A 148 -5.05 16.49 -22.10
C HIS A 148 -5.21 15.07 -21.54
N ILE A 149 -6.13 14.26 -22.08
CA ILE A 149 -6.29 12.85 -21.72
C ILE A 149 -5.59 11.98 -22.78
N VAL A 150 -4.71 11.11 -22.30
CA VAL A 150 -3.93 10.18 -23.12
C VAL A 150 -4.32 8.75 -22.75
N ALA A 151 -4.59 7.92 -23.74
CA ALA A 151 -4.87 6.51 -23.55
C ALA A 151 -3.62 5.66 -23.73
N LEU A 152 -3.41 4.71 -22.80
CA LEU A 152 -2.24 3.86 -22.74
C LEU A 152 -2.63 2.40 -22.88
N THR A 153 -1.88 1.66 -23.69
CA THR A 153 -1.97 0.21 -23.90
C THR A 153 -0.59 -0.43 -23.91
N GLY A 154 -0.52 -1.73 -24.14
CA GLY A 154 0.74 -2.47 -24.24
C GLY A 154 0.50 -3.96 -24.34
N THR A 155 1.55 -4.74 -24.10
CA THR A 155 1.38 -6.19 -23.94
C THR A 155 0.55 -6.50 -22.69
N PRO A 156 -0.13 -7.66 -22.63
CA PRO A 156 -0.86 -8.08 -21.42
C PRO A 156 0.00 -8.05 -20.15
N ALA A 157 1.28 -8.37 -20.25
CA ALA A 157 2.21 -8.32 -19.13
C ALA A 157 2.50 -6.89 -18.65
N GLN A 158 2.68 -5.93 -19.57
CA GLN A 158 2.89 -4.52 -19.23
C GLN A 158 1.64 -3.91 -18.58
N VAL A 159 0.46 -4.20 -19.11
CA VAL A 159 -0.82 -3.76 -18.53
C VAL A 159 -1.01 -4.36 -17.14
N ALA A 160 -0.76 -5.66 -16.97
CA ALA A 160 -0.85 -6.31 -15.66
C ALA A 160 0.13 -5.71 -14.65
N GLN A 161 1.35 -5.37 -15.07
CA GLN A 161 2.33 -4.70 -14.22
C GLN A 161 1.85 -3.30 -13.80
N ALA A 162 1.35 -2.50 -14.74
CA ALA A 162 0.80 -1.17 -14.45
C ALA A 162 -0.38 -1.27 -13.47
N ALA A 163 -1.34 -2.17 -13.72
CA ALA A 163 -2.47 -2.40 -12.82
C ALA A 163 -2.00 -2.81 -11.41
N ALA A 164 -1.00 -3.69 -11.30
CA ALA A 164 -0.44 -4.11 -10.03
C ALA A 164 0.23 -2.97 -9.23
N SER A 165 0.92 -2.04 -9.91
CA SER A 165 1.48 -0.83 -9.28
C SER A 165 0.38 0.05 -8.66
N TYR A 166 -0.79 0.10 -9.28
CA TYR A 166 -1.95 0.86 -8.78
C TYR A 166 -2.91 0.03 -7.92
N LYS A 167 -2.58 -1.24 -7.62
CA LYS A 167 -3.44 -2.19 -6.90
C LYS A 167 -4.81 -2.40 -7.55
N VAL A 168 -4.88 -2.23 -8.87
CA VAL A 168 -6.08 -2.48 -9.66
C VAL A 168 -6.15 -3.96 -9.99
N LEU A 169 -7.25 -4.60 -9.56
CA LEU A 169 -7.62 -5.93 -9.98
C LEU A 169 -8.61 -5.81 -11.13
N TYR A 170 -8.48 -6.69 -12.11
CA TYR A 170 -9.39 -6.79 -13.23
C TYR A 170 -9.54 -8.24 -13.67
N ARG A 171 -10.71 -8.59 -14.23
CA ARG A 171 -10.99 -9.91 -14.77
C ARG A 171 -12.05 -9.85 -15.86
N LYS A 172 -12.04 -10.84 -16.75
CA LYS A 172 -13.10 -11.06 -17.73
C LYS A 172 -14.35 -11.59 -17.02
N VAL A 173 -15.51 -11.06 -17.39
CA VAL A 173 -16.82 -11.49 -16.87
C VAL A 173 -17.84 -11.60 -18.00
N ALA A 174 -18.80 -12.50 -17.86
CA ALA A 174 -19.96 -12.54 -18.75
C ALA A 174 -20.92 -11.37 -18.43
N ALA A 175 -21.99 -11.23 -19.20
CA ALA A 175 -22.98 -10.16 -19.03
C ALA A 175 -23.67 -10.17 -17.65
N ASP A 176 -23.77 -11.33 -17.00
CA ASP A 176 -24.33 -11.49 -15.65
C ASP A 176 -23.28 -11.31 -14.52
N GLY A 177 -22.04 -10.95 -14.87
CA GLY A 177 -20.93 -10.77 -13.93
C GLY A 177 -20.19 -12.05 -13.55
N THR A 178 -20.56 -13.20 -14.11
CA THR A 178 -19.84 -14.45 -13.83
C THR A 178 -18.40 -14.41 -14.38
N PRO A 179 -17.37 -14.77 -13.57
CA PRO A 179 -15.99 -14.79 -14.05
C PRO A 179 -15.80 -15.76 -15.22
N LEU A 180 -15.09 -15.31 -16.25
CA LEU A 180 -14.78 -16.10 -17.43
C LEU A 180 -13.30 -16.51 -17.47
N ALA A 181 -13.01 -17.56 -18.24
CA ALA A 181 -11.65 -17.97 -18.53
C ALA A 181 -10.89 -16.89 -19.31
N ALA A 182 -9.56 -16.90 -19.20
CA ALA A 182 -8.70 -15.90 -19.83
C ALA A 182 -8.80 -15.91 -21.37
N ASP A 183 -9.13 -17.05 -21.96
CA ASP A 183 -9.29 -17.30 -23.40
C ASP A 183 -10.73 -17.09 -23.91
N ALA A 184 -11.62 -16.52 -23.09
CA ALA A 184 -12.97 -16.17 -23.52
C ALA A 184 -12.96 -15.31 -24.80
N HIS A 185 -13.88 -15.64 -25.71
CA HIS A 185 -13.96 -15.00 -27.02
C HIS A 185 -14.30 -13.50 -26.88
N PRO A 186 -13.66 -12.59 -27.65
CA PRO A 186 -13.81 -11.14 -27.52
C PRO A 186 -15.23 -10.57 -27.55
N ALA A 187 -16.16 -11.27 -28.20
CA ALA A 187 -17.57 -10.87 -28.29
C ALA A 187 -18.39 -11.17 -27.03
N ASP A 188 -17.89 -12.03 -26.13
CA ASP A 188 -18.71 -12.67 -25.10
C ASP A 188 -18.38 -12.17 -23.68
N TYR A 189 -17.44 -11.23 -23.53
CA TYR A 189 -17.01 -10.74 -22.22
C TYR A 189 -16.99 -9.22 -22.07
N GLY A 190 -17.37 -8.78 -20.87
CA GLY A 190 -17.00 -7.49 -20.29
C GLY A 190 -15.79 -7.64 -19.37
N MET A 191 -15.30 -6.51 -18.86
CA MET A 191 -14.26 -6.49 -17.83
C MET A 191 -14.84 -5.93 -16.54
N ASP A 192 -14.67 -6.68 -15.45
CA ASP A 192 -14.86 -6.19 -14.08
C ASP A 192 -13.52 -5.59 -13.63
N HIS A 193 -13.52 -4.31 -13.23
CA HIS A 193 -12.33 -3.59 -12.80
C HIS A 193 -12.68 -2.42 -11.85
N ASN A 194 -11.70 -1.96 -11.08
CA ASN A 194 -11.82 -0.70 -10.35
C ASN A 194 -11.83 0.48 -11.34
N ALA A 195 -12.87 1.32 -11.27
CA ALA A 195 -13.05 2.49 -12.14
C ALA A 195 -12.80 3.83 -11.43
N ALA A 196 -12.22 3.82 -10.23
CA ALA A 196 -11.79 5.05 -9.57
C ALA A 196 -10.70 5.77 -10.39
N ILE A 197 -10.74 7.09 -10.37
CA ILE A 197 -9.68 7.94 -10.93
C ILE A 197 -8.70 8.24 -9.78
N PHE A 198 -7.46 7.75 -9.91
CA PHE A 198 -6.38 8.02 -8.96
C PHE A 198 -5.76 9.38 -9.23
N LEU A 199 -5.72 10.23 -8.21
CA LEU A 199 -5.08 11.54 -8.29
C LEU A 199 -3.68 11.45 -7.70
N MET A 200 -2.68 11.39 -8.58
CA MET A 200 -1.26 11.28 -8.22
C MET A 200 -0.63 12.66 -8.22
N GLY A 201 0.12 12.99 -7.17
CA GLY A 201 0.89 14.23 -7.13
C GLY A 201 2.11 14.18 -8.06
N PRO A 202 2.77 15.33 -8.29
CA PRO A 202 4.02 15.39 -9.06
C PRO A 202 5.17 14.58 -8.46
N ASP A 203 5.05 14.22 -7.18
CA ASP A 203 5.97 13.35 -6.43
C ASP A 203 5.69 11.86 -6.65
N GLY A 204 4.69 11.50 -7.45
CA GLY A 204 4.29 10.12 -7.72
C GLY A 204 3.47 9.48 -6.60
N HIS A 205 3.12 10.22 -5.55
CA HIS A 205 2.32 9.70 -4.44
C HIS A 205 0.83 9.98 -4.65
N LEU A 206 -0.01 9.01 -4.28
CA LEU A 206 -1.46 9.17 -4.28
C LEU A 206 -1.87 10.31 -3.33
N LYS A 207 -2.60 11.30 -3.84
CA LYS A 207 -3.17 12.40 -3.06
C LYS A 207 -4.64 12.16 -2.72
N SER A 208 -5.40 11.63 -3.67
CA SER A 208 -6.83 11.35 -3.49
C SER A 208 -7.34 10.37 -4.55
N THR A 209 -8.62 10.01 -4.46
CA THR A 209 -9.36 9.30 -5.51
C THR A 209 -10.63 10.07 -5.84
N ILE A 210 -11.00 10.06 -7.11
CA ILE A 210 -12.24 10.63 -7.64
C ILE A 210 -13.12 9.47 -8.08
N ASN A 211 -14.36 9.44 -7.61
CA ASN A 211 -15.38 8.54 -8.15
C ASN A 211 -15.94 9.17 -9.44
N PRO A 212 -15.99 8.45 -10.58
CA PRO A 212 -16.56 8.96 -11.83
C PRO A 212 -17.95 9.61 -11.71
N PHE A 213 -18.75 9.18 -10.72
CA PHE A 213 -20.12 9.64 -10.50
C PHE A 213 -20.25 10.72 -9.41
N GLU A 214 -19.14 11.16 -8.79
CA GLU A 214 -19.22 12.22 -7.79
C GLU A 214 -19.51 13.60 -8.43
N PRO A 215 -20.11 14.56 -7.70
CA PRO A 215 -20.44 15.86 -8.26
C PRO A 215 -19.20 16.57 -8.82
N PRO A 216 -19.29 17.24 -10.00
CA PRO A 216 -18.13 17.87 -10.64
C PRO A 216 -17.37 18.85 -9.74
N ALA A 217 -18.08 19.67 -8.96
CA ALA A 217 -17.46 20.62 -8.04
C ALA A 217 -16.61 19.92 -6.95
N THR A 218 -17.04 18.74 -6.48
CA THR A 218 -16.29 17.93 -5.51
C THR A 218 -15.02 17.38 -6.15
N ALA A 219 -15.13 16.83 -7.36
CA ALA A 219 -14.00 16.28 -8.09
C ALA A 219 -12.96 17.36 -8.45
N GLU A 220 -13.42 18.50 -8.98
CA GLU A 220 -12.59 19.67 -9.27
C GLU A 220 -11.88 20.18 -8.00
N GLY A 221 -12.60 20.29 -6.88
CA GLY A 221 -12.03 20.73 -5.60
C GLY A 221 -10.86 19.85 -5.13
N LYS A 222 -10.95 18.53 -5.33
CA LYS A 222 -9.85 17.61 -5.03
C LYS A 222 -8.62 17.87 -5.91
N VAL A 223 -8.82 18.11 -7.21
CA VAL A 223 -7.72 18.42 -8.14
C VAL A 223 -7.08 19.77 -7.82
N ARG A 224 -7.87 20.81 -7.57
CA ARG A 224 -7.36 22.12 -7.14
C ARG A 224 -6.56 22.01 -5.85
N HIS A 225 -7.07 21.27 -4.86
CA HIS A 225 -6.34 21.03 -3.62
C HIS A 225 -5.00 20.32 -3.86
N ALA A 226 -4.96 19.29 -4.71
CA ALA A 226 -3.71 18.61 -5.07
C ALA A 226 -2.71 19.51 -5.81
N LEU A 227 -3.19 20.53 -6.52
CA LEU A 227 -2.37 21.55 -7.18
C LEU A 227 -1.97 22.72 -6.25
N GLY A 228 -2.45 22.74 -5.00
CA GLY A 228 -2.26 23.87 -4.08
C GLY A 228 -3.04 25.12 -4.48
N LEU A 229 -4.06 24.97 -5.31
CA LEU A 229 -4.94 26.06 -5.76
C LEU A 229 -6.10 26.25 -4.76
N PRO A 230 -6.61 27.48 -4.62
CA PRO A 230 -7.84 27.70 -3.87
C PRO A 230 -9.00 26.94 -4.52
N VAL A 231 -9.82 26.29 -3.69
CA VAL A 231 -11.08 25.68 -4.14
C VAL A 231 -12.06 26.82 -4.43
N ALA A 232 -12.73 26.78 -5.59
CA ALA A 232 -13.77 27.74 -5.90
C ALA A 232 -14.88 27.62 -4.84
N VAL A 233 -15.02 28.64 -3.99
CA VAL A 233 -16.13 28.76 -3.06
C VAL A 233 -17.22 29.47 -3.85
N ASN A 234 -18.24 28.71 -4.27
CA ASN A 234 -19.48 29.31 -4.80
C ASN A 234 -20.27 29.97 -3.67
#